data_AF-A0A7V8WHS5-F1
#
_entry.id   AF-A0A7V8WHS5-F1
#
_cell.length_a   1.000
_cell.length_b   1.000
_cell.length_c   1.000
_cell.angle_alpha   90.00
_cell.angle_beta   90.00
_cell.angle_gamma   90.00
#
_symmetry.space_group_name_H-M   'P 1'
#
loop_
_entity.id
_entity.type
_entity.pdbx_description
1 polymer ?
#
loop_
_entity_poly.entity_id
_entity_poly.type
_entity_poly.pdbx_seq_one_letter_code
_entity_poly.pdbx_strand_id
1 'polypeptide(L)' 'MTPHETELLKLLVEEHQHKTAASAMGISTNTISFHLKHIYEKLQVHSKTEVAKALRERLI' A
#
# COMPACT_ATOMS: atom_id res chain seq x y z
N MET A 1 -10.20 -3.77 5.53
CA MET A 1 -9.53 -2.80 4.63
C MET A 1 -10.56 -2.21 3.68
N THR A 2 -10.34 -1.00 3.18
CA THR A 2 -11.21 -0.36 2.17
C THR A 2 -10.83 -0.79 0.74
N PRO A 3 -11.69 -0.56 -0.28
CA PRO A 3 -11.35 -0.85 -1.67
C PRO A 3 -10.06 -0.16 -2.15
N HIS A 4 -9.90 1.14 -1.85
CA HIS A 4 -8.71 1.91 -2.20
C HIS A 4 -7.44 1.43 -1.49
N GLU A 5 -7.54 1.00 -0.22
CA GLU A 5 -6.40 0.42 0.50
C GLU A 5 -5.97 -0.91 -0.13
N THR A 6 -6.94 -1.71 -0.58
CA THR A 6 -6.67 -3.01 -1.22
C THR A 6 -6.02 -2.83 -2.59
N GLU A 7 -6.49 -1.87 -3.38
CA GLU A 7 -5.90 -1.50 -4.66
C GLU A 7 -4.46 -0.99 -4.48
N LEU A 8 -4.23 -0.10 -3.51
CA LEU A 8 -2.90 0.39 -3.17
C LEU A 8 -1.97 -0.77 -2.76
N LEU A 9 -2.43 -1.72 -1.96
CA LEU A 9 -1.62 -2.87 -1.56
C LEU A 9 -1.19 -3.72 -2.76
N LYS A 10 -2.03 -3.91 -3.77
CA LYS A 10 -1.64 -4.63 -5.00
C LYS A 10 -0.48 -3.93 -5.71
N LEU A 11 -0.59 -2.62 -5.89
CA LEU A 11 0.46 -1.82 -6.52
C LEU A 11 1.78 -1.89 -5.73
N LEU A 12 1.72 -1.92 -4.39
CA LEU A 12 2.91 -2.06 -3.55
C LEU A 12 3.58 -3.43 -3.68
N VAL A 13 2.80 -4.51 -3.87
CA VAL A 13 3.32 -5.87 -4.13
C VAL A 13 4.01 -5.93 -5.50
N GLU A 14 3.49 -5.20 -6.48
CA GLU A 14 4.08 -5.00 -7.80
C GLU A 14 5.25 -3.98 -7.80
N GLU A 15 5.82 -3.69 -6.63
CA GLU A 15 6.98 -2.81 -6.44
C GLU A 15 6.80 -1.36 -6.90
N HIS A 16 5.56 -0.89 -7.04
CA HIS A 16 5.31 0.50 -7.40
C HIS A 16 5.84 1.45 -6.31
N GLN A 17 6.33 2.61 -6.77
CA GLN A 17 6.66 3.73 -5.90
C GLN A 17 5.42 4.58 -5.65
N HIS A 18 5.43 5.41 -4.60
CA HIS A 18 4.26 6.23 -4.25
C HIS A 18 3.80 7.12 -5.42
N LYS A 19 4.74 7.62 -6.24
CA LYS A 19 4.44 8.43 -7.43
C LYS A 19 3.75 7.63 -8.54
N THR A 20 4.21 6.41 -8.79
CA THR A 20 3.61 5.57 -9.84
C THR A 20 2.26 5.01 -9.39
N ALA A 21 2.12 4.66 -8.11
CA ALA A 21 0.83 4.27 -7.53
C ALA A 21 -0.18 5.42 -7.53
N ALA A 22 0.24 6.65 -7.20
CA ALA A 22 -0.57 7.86 -7.31
C ALA A 22 -1.07 8.07 -8.74
N SER A 23 -0.16 7.94 -9.73
CA SER A 23 -0.49 8.04 -11.15
C SER A 23 -1.48 6.96 -11.59
N ALA A 24 -1.28 5.71 -11.18
CA ALA A 24 -2.15 4.59 -11.54
C ALA A 24 -3.56 4.73 -10.95
N MET A 25 -3.66 5.23 -9.71
CA MET A 25 -4.94 5.44 -9.02
C MET A 25 -5.60 6.80 -9.33
N GLY A 26 -4.94 7.68 -10.09
CA GLY A 26 -5.46 9.02 -10.40
C GLY A 26 -5.59 9.95 -9.19
N ILE A 27 -4.78 9.75 -8.14
CA ILE A 27 -4.84 10.52 -6.89
C ILE A 27 -3.49 11.17 -6.56
N SER A 28 -3.47 12.07 -5.58
CA SER A 28 -2.23 12.72 -5.15
C SER A 28 -1.34 11.76 -4.34
N THR A 29 -0.02 11.99 -4.38
CA THR A 29 0.92 11.28 -3.50
C THR A 29 0.64 11.49 -2.01
N ASN A 30 0.00 12.61 -1.64
CA ASN A 30 -0.42 12.87 -0.26
C ASN A 30 -1.56 11.93 0.15
N THR A 31 -2.51 11.68 -0.76
CA THR A 31 -3.61 10.71 -0.57
C THR A 31 -3.05 9.29 -0.42
N ILE A 32 -2.04 8.92 -1.22
CA ILE A 32 -1.31 7.65 -1.05
C ILE A 32 -0.70 7.55 0.35
N SER A 33 0.00 8.59 0.81
CA SER A 33 0.60 8.60 2.16
C SER A 33 -0.43 8.44 3.28
N PHE A 34 -1.61 9.05 3.12
CA PHE A 34 -2.73 8.88 4.06
C PHE A 34 -3.21 7.43 4.09
N HIS A 35 -3.45 6.81 2.93
CA HIS A 35 -3.84 5.40 2.86
C HIS A 35 -2.76 4.48 3.42
N LEU A 36 -1.48 4.73 3.11
CA LEU A 36 -0.35 3.95 3.66
C LEU A 36 -0.30 4.00 5.18
N LYS A 37 -0.52 5.16 5.80
CA LYS A 37 -0.56 5.27 7.26
C LYS A 37 -1.63 4.36 7.86
N HIS A 38 -2.85 4.39 7.30
CA HIS A 38 -3.94 3.54 7.77
C HIS A 38 -3.68 2.06 7.52
N ILE A 39 -3.05 1.72 6.40
CA ILE A 39 -2.63 0.35 6.08
C ILE A 39 -1.61 -0.14 7.10
N TYR A 40 -0.59 0.65 7.41
CA TYR A 40 0.45 0.33 8.39
C TYR A 40 -0.15 0.11 9.78
N GLU A 41 -1.05 0.99 10.21
CA GLU A 41 -1.79 0.82 11.47
C GLU A 41 -2.64 -0.46 11.48
N LYS A 42 -3.34 -0.77 10.39
CA LYS A 42 -4.18 -1.97 10.28
C LYS A 42 -3.38 -3.27 10.24
N LEU A 43 -2.23 -3.25 9.59
CA LEU A 43 -1.35 -4.41 9.45
C LEU A 43 -0.34 -4.54 10.60
N GLN A 44 -0.27 -3.52 11.48
CA GLN A 44 0.70 -3.44 12.59
C GLN A 44 2.15 -3.55 12.11
N VAL A 45 2.47 -2.79 11.06
CA VAL A 45 3.81 -2.73 10.44
C VAL A 45 4.27 -1.28 10.31
N HIS A 46 5.58 -1.07 10.15
CA HIS A 46 6.18 0.26 10.15
C HIS A 46 6.82 0.67 8.82
N SER A 47 6.88 -0.23 7.84
CA SER A 47 7.51 0.07 6.55
C SER A 47 6.81 -0.59 5.36
N LYS A 48 7.06 -0.02 4.17
CA LYS A 48 6.58 -0.57 2.88
C LYS A 48 7.08 -2.00 2.68
N THR A 49 8.33 -2.25 3.06
CA THR A 49 8.98 -3.56 3.00
C THR A 49 8.30 -4.58 3.91
N GLU A 50 7.93 -4.19 5.12
CA GLU A 50 7.14 -5.04 6.03
C GLU A 50 5.73 -5.30 5.49
N VAL A 51 5.06 -4.32 4.89
CA VAL A 51 3.78 -4.55 4.20
C VAL A 51 3.93 -5.58 3.08
N ALA A 52 4.93 -5.42 2.20
CA ALA A 52 5.16 -6.34 1.10
C ALA A 52 5.47 -7.76 1.61
N LYS A 53 6.26 -7.87 2.68
CA LYS A 53 6.54 -9.14 3.35
C LYS A 53 5.28 -9.76 3.95
N ALA A 54 4.51 -9.00 4.74
CA ALA A 54 3.27 -9.47 5.37
C ALA A 54 2.21 -9.92 4.35
N LEU A 55 2.16 -9.27 3.18
CA LEU A 55 1.30 -9.69 2.07
C LEU A 55 1.78 -10.98 1.43
N ARG A 56 3.08 -11.13 1.15
CA ARG A 56 3.66 -12.37 0.63
C ARG A 56 3.46 -13.54 1.59
N GLU A 57 3.63 -13.33 2.89
CA GLU A 57 3.44 -14.36 3.92
C GLU A 57 1.98 -14.82 4.10
N ARG A 58 1.00 -14.00 3.71
CA ARG A 58 -0.43 -14.38 3.74
C ARG A 58 -0.97 -14.95 2.42
N LEU A 59 -0.16 -14.90 1.35
CA LEU A 59 -0.53 -15.34 -0.01
C LEU A 59 0.07 -16.70 -0.38
N ILE A 60 0.82 -17.35 0.53
CA ILE A 60 1.40 -18.69 0.37
C ILE A 60 0.75 -19.65 1.36
#